data_AF-A0AAU7CFC5-F1
#
_entry.id   AF-A0AAU7CFC5-F1
#
_cell.length_a   1.000
_cell.length_b   1.000
_cell.length_c   1.000
_cell.angle_alpha   90.00
_cell.angle_beta   90.00
_cell.angle_gamma   90.00
#
_symmetry.space_group_name_H-M   'P 1'
#
loop_
_entity.id
_entity.type
_entity.pdbx_description
1 polymer ?
#
loop_
_entity_poly.entity_id
_entity_poly.type
_entity_poly.pdbx_seq_one_letter_code
_entity_poly.pdbx_strand_id
1 'polypeptide(L)'
;MPHARGWRALTRNSLAFVDENGANPSLPRPHGLAPADERGPGSAPGHWYTVTLIRGMRLSGVTASLVIEGTMDTALFASYVE
;
A
#
# COMPACT_ATOMS: atom_id res chain seq x y z
N MET A 1 4.68 -7.24 -35.43
CA MET A 1 4.31 -7.10 -34.00
C MET A 1 4.53 -8.43 -33.27
N PRO A 2 5.70 -8.71 -32.66
CA PRO A 2 5.95 -10.01 -32.02
C PRO A 2 5.96 -9.89 -30.49
N HIS A 3 4.80 -9.86 -29.82
CA HIS A 3 4.75 -9.92 -28.34
C HIS A 3 3.63 -10.80 -27.75
N ALA A 4 2.99 -11.67 -28.54
CA ALA A 4 2.11 -12.70 -27.97
C ALA A 4 2.93 -13.94 -27.57
N ARG A 5 3.81 -13.83 -26.57
CA ARG A 5 4.39 -15.03 -25.94
C ARG A 5 3.37 -15.61 -24.94
N GLY A 6 3.10 -16.90 -25.10
CA GLY A 6 1.93 -17.58 -24.58
C GLY A 6 1.84 -17.66 -23.06
N TRP A 7 0.70 -17.19 -22.54
CA TRP A 7 0.21 -17.46 -21.18
C TRP A 7 -0.17 -18.94 -20.94
N ARG A 8 0.03 -19.82 -21.93
CA ARG A 8 -0.54 -21.17 -21.99
C ARG A 8 0.18 -22.24 -21.13
N ALA A 9 1.11 -21.86 -20.26
CA ALA A 9 1.82 -22.80 -19.40
C ALA A 9 2.20 -22.26 -17.99
N LEU A 10 1.47 -21.26 -17.47
CA LEU A 10 1.68 -20.80 -16.09
C LEU A 10 0.91 -21.70 -15.13
N THR A 11 1.59 -22.26 -14.13
CA THR A 11 0.94 -22.97 -13.04
C THR A 11 0.67 -22.00 -11.90
N ARG A 12 -0.32 -22.28 -11.06
CA ARG A 12 -0.68 -21.39 -9.95
C ARG A 12 0.51 -21.11 -9.01
N ASN A 13 1.43 -22.06 -8.87
CA ASN A 13 2.62 -21.94 -8.03
C ASN A 13 3.73 -21.07 -8.68
N SER A 14 3.74 -20.91 -10.01
CA SER A 14 4.73 -20.07 -10.69
C SER A 14 4.35 -18.58 -10.66
N LEU A 15 3.08 -18.26 -10.37
CA LEU A 15 2.58 -16.89 -10.30
C LEU A 15 3.02 -16.17 -9.02
N ALA A 16 3.40 -14.91 -9.19
CA ALA A 16 3.51 -13.92 -8.13
C ALA A 16 2.55 -12.77 -8.44
N PHE A 17 1.82 -12.33 -7.43
CA PHE A 17 0.94 -11.18 -7.50
C PHE A 17 1.61 -10.02 -6.80
N VAL A 18 1.60 -8.85 -7.42
CA VAL A 18 2.14 -7.62 -6.85
C VAL A 18 1.05 -6.56 -6.96
N ASP A 19 0.85 -5.82 -5.89
CA ASP A 19 -0.07 -4.69 -5.86
C ASP A 19 0.48 -3.58 -4.96
N GLU A 20 -0.03 -2.37 -5.17
CA GLU A 20 0.33 -1.16 -4.46
C GLU A 20 -0.89 -0.58 -3.72
N ASN A 21 -0.68 -0.13 -2.49
CA ASN A 21 -1.67 0.55 -1.68
C ASN A 21 -1.08 1.81 -1.05
N GLY A 22 -1.69 2.97 -1.32
CA GLY A 22 -1.44 4.21 -0.59
C GLY A 22 -2.30 4.28 0.68
N ALA A 23 -1.67 4.48 1.83
CA ALA A 23 -2.32 4.61 3.11
C ALA A 23 -1.98 5.95 3.78
N ASN A 24 -2.97 6.54 4.44
CA ASN A 24 -2.74 7.64 5.37
C ASN A 24 -2.50 7.03 6.77
N PRO A 25 -1.29 7.17 7.36
CA PRO A 25 -0.99 6.64 8.69
C PRO A 25 -1.56 7.51 9.82
N SER A 26 -2.27 8.61 9.50
CA SER A 26 -2.98 9.39 10.50
C SER A 26 -4.14 8.58 11.08
N LEU A 27 -3.92 8.12 12.31
CA LEU A 27 -4.90 7.43 13.14
C LEU A 27 -5.72 8.30 14.13
N PRO A 28 -5.69 9.66 14.14
CA PRO A 28 -6.65 10.41 14.94
C PRO A 28 -8.09 10.09 14.53
N ARG A 29 -8.99 10.03 15.52
CA ARG A 29 -10.42 9.88 15.22
C ARG A 29 -10.91 11.12 14.46
N PRO A 30 -11.63 10.95 13.33
CA PRO A 30 -12.17 12.08 12.58
C PRO A 30 -13.30 12.79 13.32
N HIS A 31 -13.94 12.12 14.30
CA HIS A 31 -15.05 12.64 15.08
C HIS A 31 -14.85 12.33 16.56
N GLY A 32 -15.14 13.32 17.41
CA GLY A 32 -15.25 13.18 18.85
C GLY A 32 -16.71 13.05 19.28
N LEU A 33 -16.94 12.53 20.48
CA LEU A 33 -18.24 12.59 21.14
C LEU A 33 -18.18 13.69 22.20
N ALA A 34 -19.17 14.57 22.21
CA ALA A 34 -19.35 15.61 23.22
C ALA A 34 -20.84 15.74 23.57
N PRO A 35 -21.18 16.21 24.78
CA PRO A 35 -22.55 16.60 25.12
C PRO A 35 -23.11 17.63 24.14
N ALA A 36 -24.44 17.72 24.07
CA ALA A 36 -25.09 18.79 23.32
C ALA A 36 -24.60 20.16 23.84
N ASP A 37 -24.37 21.07 22.90
CA ASP A 37 -23.91 22.44 23.16
C ASP A 37 -22.48 22.56 23.73
N GLU A 38 -21.68 21.48 23.74
CA GLU A 38 -20.28 21.49 24.15
C GLU A 38 -19.29 21.24 22.99
N ARG A 39 -18.16 21.96 23.00
CA ARG A 39 -17.04 21.69 22.09
C ARG A 39 -16.17 20.56 22.65
N GLY A 40 -16.18 19.41 21.99
CA GLY A 40 -15.30 18.30 22.35
C GLY A 40 -13.81 18.64 22.20
N PRO A 41 -12.93 18.22 23.11
CA PRO A 41 -11.48 18.37 22.97
C PRO A 41 -10.98 17.49 21.81
N GLY A 42 -10.05 18.01 21.02
CA GLY A 42 -9.45 17.30 19.90
C GLY A 42 -8.05 17.82 19.59
N SER A 43 -7.17 16.91 19.21
CA SER A 43 -5.82 17.21 18.72
C SER A 43 -5.52 16.25 17.57
N ALA A 44 -4.93 16.78 16.50
CA ALA A 44 -4.44 16.00 15.37
C ALA A 44 -2.94 16.30 15.18
N PRO A 45 -2.12 15.29 14.82
CA PRO A 45 -0.75 15.52 14.40
C PRO A 45 -0.72 16.47 13.20
N GLY A 46 0.17 17.46 13.23
CA GLY A 46 0.30 18.46 12.17
C GLY A 46 1.02 17.98 10.90
N HIS A 47 1.41 16.70 10.83
CA HIS A 47 2.07 16.11 9.67
C HIS A 47 1.15 15.07 9.02
N TRP A 48 0.62 15.44 7.86
CA TRP A 48 -0.16 14.55 6.99
C TRP A 48 0.75 14.12 5.85
N TYR A 49 1.19 12.86 5.89
CA TYR A 49 1.93 12.24 4.81
C TYR A 49 1.20 10.96 4.38
N THR A 50 1.45 10.52 3.15
CA THR A 50 0.97 9.24 2.65
C THR A 50 2.14 8.28 2.67
N VAL A 51 1.87 7.04 3.06
CA VAL A 51 2.81 5.93 2.85
C VAL A 51 2.30 5.07 1.70
N THR A 52 3.20 4.63 0.84
CA THR A 52 2.90 3.61 -0.15
C THR A 52 3.43 2.28 0.36
N LEU A 53 2.57 1.27 0.40
CA LEU A 53 2.91 -0.13 0.61
C LEU A 53 2.84 -0.87 -0.73
N ILE A 54 3.94 -1.48 -1.15
CA ILE A 54 3.95 -2.47 -2.24
C ILE A 54 4.17 -3.86 -1.67
N ARG A 55 3.40 -4.84 -2.17
CA ARG A 55 3.41 -6.20 -1.62
C ARG A 55 3.36 -7.27 -2.69
N GLY A 56 4.26 -8.24 -2.55
CA GLY A 56 4.36 -9.44 -3.37
C GLY A 56 3.77 -10.64 -2.63
N MET A 57 2.90 -11.38 -3.30
CA MET A 57 2.23 -12.55 -2.75
C MET A 57 2.24 -13.74 -3.71
N ARG A 58 2.47 -14.93 -3.13
CA ARG A 58 2.31 -16.24 -3.78
C ARG A 58 1.26 -17.05 -3.01
N LEU A 59 0.98 -18.28 -3.44
CA LEU A 59 0.08 -19.18 -2.71
C LEU A 59 0.57 -19.53 -1.29
N SER A 60 1.88 -19.42 -1.05
CA SER A 60 2.48 -19.58 0.28
C SER A 60 2.27 -18.36 1.18
N GLY A 61 1.56 -17.33 0.70
CA GLY A 61 1.38 -16.06 1.39
C GLY A 61 2.33 -14.99 0.86
N VAL A 62 2.56 -13.99 1.70
CA VAL A 62 3.34 -12.81 1.30
C VAL A 62 4.82 -13.12 1.37
N THR A 63 5.52 -12.72 0.31
CA THR A 63 6.95 -13.01 0.13
C THR A 63 7.82 -11.76 0.07
N ALA A 64 7.25 -10.59 -0.26
CA ALA A 64 7.99 -9.33 -0.30
C ALA A 64 7.06 -8.18 0.12
N SER A 65 7.58 -7.22 0.87
CA SER A 65 6.84 -6.02 1.27
C SER A 65 7.80 -4.86 1.45
N LEU A 66 7.44 -3.70 0.93
CA LEU A 66 8.19 -2.46 1.08
C LEU A 66 7.20 -1.34 1.40
N VAL A 67 7.55 -0.52 2.38
CA VAL A 67 6.82 0.70 2.75
C VAL A 67 7.74 1.88 2.50
N ILE A 68 7.23 2.89 1.80
CA ILE A 68 7.91 4.15 1.53
C ILE A 68 7.00 5.31 1.94
N GLU A 69 7.59 6.44 2.29
CA GLU A 69 6.87 7.71 2.39
C GLU A 69 6.75 8.34 1.01
N GLY A 70 5.55 8.77 0.63
CA GLY A 70 5.27 9.32 -0.69
C GLY A 70 4.90 8.26 -1.73
N THR A 71 4.98 8.66 -3.00
CA THR A 71 4.53 7.87 -4.15
C THR A 71 5.59 6.91 -4.65
N MET A 72 5.18 5.74 -5.15
CA MET A 72 6.06 4.86 -5.90
C MET A 72 6.53 5.53 -7.20
N ASP A 73 7.80 5.34 -7.54
CA ASP A 73 8.35 5.69 -8.84
C ASP A 73 9.11 4.51 -9.47
N THR A 74 9.65 4.70 -10.67
CA THR A 74 10.36 3.64 -11.40
C THR A 74 11.62 3.18 -10.69
N ALA A 75 12.36 4.08 -10.02
CA ALA A 75 13.60 3.72 -9.33
C ALA A 75 13.31 2.92 -8.06
N LEU A 76 12.31 3.36 -7.28
CA LEU A 76 11.85 2.65 -6.09
C LEU A 76 11.26 1.28 -6.45
N PHE A 77 10.51 1.18 -7.54
CA PHE A 77 10.00 -0.11 -8.02
C PHE A 77 11.14 -1.03 -8.48
N ALA A 78 12.15 -0.49 -9.17
CA ALA A 78 13.34 -1.27 -9.55
C ALA A 78 14.02 -1.86 -8.30
N SER A 79 14.24 -1.04 -7.26
CA SER A 79 14.79 -1.52 -5.98
C SER A 79 13.91 -2.54 -5.26
N TYR A 80 12.59 -2.53 -5.50
CA TYR A 80 11.67 -3.51 -4.92
C TYR A 80 11.72 -4.88 -5.62
N VAL A 81 12.03 -4.92 -6.93
CA VAL A 81 12.08 -6.17 -7.71
C VAL A 81 13.47 -6.80 -7.80
N GLU A 82 14.52 -6.06 -7.42
CA GLU A 82 15.89 -6.56 -7.23
C GLU A 82 16.00 -7.49 -6.01
#